data_AF-A0A139CQA6-F1
#
_entry.id   AF-A0A139CQA6-F1
#
_cell.length_a   1.000
_cell.length_b   1.000
_cell.length_c   1.000
_cell.angle_alpha   90.00
_cell.angle_beta   90.00
_cell.angle_gamma   90.00
#
_symmetry.space_group_name_H-M   'P 1'
#
loop_
_entity.id
_entity.type
_entity.pdbx_description
1 polymer ?
#
loop_
_entity_poly.entity_id
_entity_poly.type
_entity_poly.pdbx_seq_one_letter_code
_entity_poly.pdbx_strand_id
1 'polypeptide(L)'
;MGREEKSTSRRWTLQGIKETDPERKMHFFRLALELDPYDIVALNNKGMLHHKKGEFEEAVKCYDRILLTKNLSKPAPVLYNKSLALRSMGKHEAALNFIKATLKHDPEHEKAKAIRDQLQKRGRADKGTAAKKSEIAPGKLAVNQVYTQWQPPAVSTLLTHSMKRSQQEIKYLKGFGEDLIKEKAIRDKLSRHIYCCGTCQFMQRNVCKHQKTKGMAVTDAAICRHFRPVKGI
;
A
#
# COMPACT_ATOMS: atom_id res chain seq x y z
N MET A 1 -11.75 27.18 9.93
CA MET A 1 -13.11 26.76 9.51
C MET A 1 -14.11 27.31 10.51
N GLY A 2 -15.02 28.15 10.05
CA GLY A 2 -16.03 28.79 10.88
C GLY A 2 -17.06 27.79 11.41
N ARG A 3 -17.69 28.12 12.55
CA ARG A 3 -18.76 27.30 13.15
C ARG A 3 -19.97 27.18 12.22
N GLU A 4 -20.22 28.20 11.40
CA GLU A 4 -21.29 28.25 10.40
C GLU A 4 -21.02 27.35 9.19
N GLU A 5 -19.79 27.34 8.66
CA GLU A 5 -19.39 26.47 7.53
C GLU A 5 -19.58 24.98 7.86
N LYS A 6 -19.25 24.58 9.10
CA LYS A 6 -19.49 23.21 9.59
C LYS A 6 -20.98 22.87 9.72
N SER A 7 -21.79 23.83 10.16
CA SER A 7 -23.24 23.67 10.27
C SER A 7 -23.86 23.45 8.88
N THR A 8 -23.44 24.26 7.91
CA THR A 8 -23.89 24.18 6.51
C THR A 8 -23.40 22.90 5.82
N SER A 9 -22.14 22.50 6.04
CA SER A 9 -21.62 21.20 5.55
C SER A 9 -22.47 20.03 6.07
N ARG A 10 -22.76 20.02 7.38
CA ARG A 10 -23.61 18.99 8.00
C ARG A 10 -25.02 18.96 7.38
N ARG A 11 -25.60 20.11 7.06
CA ARG A 11 -26.90 20.20 6.38
C ARG A 11 -26.86 19.54 5.00
N TRP A 12 -25.83 19.81 4.20
CA TRP A 12 -25.64 19.16 2.90
C TRP A 12 -25.46 17.64 3.03
N THR A 13 -24.67 17.19 3.99
CA THR A 13 -24.49 15.76 4.27
C THR A 13 -25.82 15.08 4.60
N LEU A 14 -26.65 15.70 5.46
CA LEU A 14 -27.98 15.17 5.79
C LEU A 14 -28.92 15.14 4.59
N GLN A 15 -28.87 16.16 3.73
CA GLN A 15 -29.66 16.20 2.51
C GLN A 15 -29.27 15.08 1.54
N GLY A 16 -27.96 14.86 1.35
CA GLY A 16 -27.45 13.75 0.52
C GLY A 16 -27.86 12.38 1.07
N ILE A 17 -27.90 12.18 2.40
CA ILE A 17 -28.35 10.90 2.97
C ILE A 17 -29.79 10.59 2.58
N LYS A 18 -30.69 11.60 2.64
CA LYS A 18 -32.11 11.47 2.30
C LYS A 18 -32.38 11.31 0.80
N GLU A 19 -31.50 11.84 -0.03
CA GLU A 19 -31.65 11.79 -1.48
C GLU A 19 -31.55 10.35 -2.02
N THR A 20 -32.43 10.04 -2.96
CA THR A 20 -32.54 8.71 -3.60
C THR A 20 -31.79 8.68 -4.93
N ASP A 21 -31.84 9.78 -5.69
CA ASP A 21 -31.15 9.91 -6.97
C ASP A 21 -29.62 9.93 -6.77
N PRO A 22 -28.85 9.03 -7.40
CA PRO A 22 -27.43 8.90 -7.15
C PRO A 22 -26.60 10.12 -7.58
N GLU A 23 -27.03 10.86 -8.61
CA GLU A 23 -26.31 12.04 -9.11
C GLU A 23 -26.54 13.26 -8.21
N ARG A 24 -27.79 13.52 -7.82
CA ARG A 24 -28.14 14.55 -6.83
C ARG A 24 -27.51 14.24 -5.48
N LYS A 25 -27.50 12.98 -5.08
CA LYS A 25 -26.83 12.51 -3.86
C LYS A 25 -25.33 12.80 -3.89
N MET A 26 -24.66 12.50 -5.02
CA MET A 26 -23.25 12.84 -5.24
C MET A 26 -23.01 14.35 -5.17
N HIS A 27 -23.92 15.15 -5.73
CA HIS A 27 -23.84 16.60 -5.70
C HIS A 27 -23.89 17.16 -4.27
N PHE A 28 -24.83 16.71 -3.44
CA PHE A 28 -24.90 17.15 -2.04
C PHE A 28 -23.65 16.79 -1.24
N PHE A 29 -23.09 15.59 -1.44
CA PHE A 29 -21.83 15.23 -0.78
C PHE A 29 -20.64 16.04 -1.28
N ARG A 30 -20.64 16.47 -2.55
CA ARG A 30 -19.60 17.38 -3.07
C ARG A 30 -19.66 18.73 -2.38
N LEU A 31 -20.85 19.33 -2.28
CA LEU A 31 -21.06 20.60 -1.57
C LEU A 31 -20.65 20.51 -0.09
N ALA A 32 -21.01 19.41 0.58
CA ALA A 32 -20.59 19.17 1.96
C ALA A 32 -19.06 19.15 2.10
N LEU A 33 -18.37 18.48 1.17
CA LEU A 33 -16.90 18.32 1.18
C LEU A 33 -16.12 19.55 0.72
N GLU A 34 -16.75 20.47 -0.01
CA GLU A 34 -16.18 21.79 -0.30
C GLU A 34 -16.11 22.64 0.97
N LEU A 35 -17.11 22.52 1.85
CA LEU A 35 -17.17 23.24 3.13
C LEU A 35 -16.41 22.53 4.27
N ASP A 36 -16.44 21.20 4.32
CA ASP A 36 -15.67 20.38 5.25
C ASP A 36 -15.00 19.21 4.51
N PRO A 37 -13.74 19.38 4.06
CA PRO A 37 -13.00 18.34 3.36
C PRO A 37 -12.78 17.04 4.15
N TYR A 38 -13.02 17.04 5.46
CA TYR A 38 -12.81 15.89 6.32
C TYR A 38 -14.10 15.38 6.96
N ASP A 39 -15.28 15.77 6.43
CA ASP A 39 -16.55 15.17 6.83
C ASP A 39 -16.55 13.66 6.51
N ILE A 40 -16.39 12.87 7.57
CA ILE A 40 -16.32 11.41 7.53
C ILE A 40 -17.59 10.81 6.91
N VAL A 41 -18.75 11.38 7.21
CA VAL A 41 -20.04 10.87 6.75
C VAL A 41 -20.20 11.14 5.26
N ALA A 42 -19.87 12.36 4.81
CA ALA A 42 -19.91 12.69 3.38
C ALA A 42 -18.89 11.88 2.57
N LEU A 43 -17.65 11.75 3.06
CA LEU A 43 -16.62 10.92 2.41
C LEU A 43 -17.04 9.45 2.31
N ASN A 44 -17.62 8.87 3.37
CA ASN A 44 -18.01 7.47 3.37
C ASN A 44 -19.14 7.21 2.36
N ASN A 45 -20.16 8.08 2.34
CA ASN A 45 -21.25 7.95 1.39
C ASN A 45 -20.82 8.19 -0.06
N LYS A 46 -19.95 9.17 -0.30
CA LYS A 46 -19.32 9.39 -1.61
C LYS A 46 -18.53 8.16 -2.07
N GLY A 47 -17.74 7.56 -1.18
CA GLY A 47 -17.00 6.32 -1.48
C GLY A 47 -17.92 5.16 -1.82
N MET A 48 -19.06 5.02 -1.13
CA MET A 48 -20.06 4.00 -1.46
C MET A 48 -20.72 4.24 -2.82
N LEU A 49 -20.98 5.49 -3.21
CA LEU A 49 -21.50 5.81 -4.54
C LEU A 49 -20.52 5.43 -5.64
N HIS A 50 -19.24 5.80 -5.49
CA HIS A 50 -18.19 5.39 -6.42
C HIS A 50 -18.07 3.87 -6.52
N HIS A 51 -18.14 3.15 -5.38
CA HIS A 51 -18.15 1.70 -5.39
C HIS A 51 -19.36 1.13 -6.16
N LYS A 52 -20.56 1.71 -6.02
CA LYS A 52 -21.76 1.28 -6.76
C LYS A 52 -21.64 1.55 -8.26
N LYS A 53 -20.94 2.61 -8.65
CA LYS A 53 -20.63 2.93 -10.06
C LYS A 53 -19.51 2.06 -10.67
N GLY A 54 -18.82 1.24 -9.87
CA GLY A 54 -17.65 0.48 -10.31
C GLY A 54 -16.34 1.26 -10.30
N GLU A 55 -16.38 2.53 -9.85
CA GLU A 55 -15.24 3.44 -9.73
C GLU A 55 -14.48 3.14 -8.42
N PHE A 56 -13.86 1.95 -8.36
CA PHE A 56 -13.28 1.44 -7.12
C PHE A 56 -12.07 2.24 -6.64
N GLU A 57 -11.32 2.88 -7.54
CA GLU A 57 -10.17 3.72 -7.18
C GLU A 57 -10.59 4.98 -6.44
N GLU A 58 -11.63 5.65 -6.93
CA GLU A 58 -12.25 6.82 -6.34
C GLU A 58 -12.86 6.48 -4.97
N ALA A 59 -13.48 5.31 -4.85
CA ALA A 59 -13.97 4.80 -3.59
C ALA A 59 -12.84 4.64 -2.56
N VAL A 60 -11.72 4.02 -2.96
CA VAL A 60 -10.53 3.86 -2.09
C VAL A 60 -9.97 5.22 -1.66
N LYS A 61 -9.85 6.19 -2.58
CA LYS A 61 -9.38 7.56 -2.25
C LYS A 61 -10.28 8.23 -1.19
N CYS A 62 -11.60 8.04 -1.28
CA CYS A 62 -12.53 8.55 -0.27
C CYS A 62 -12.29 7.92 1.10
N TYR A 63 -12.15 6.59 1.17
CA TYR A 63 -11.91 5.89 2.43
C TYR A 63 -10.53 6.23 3.02
N ASP A 64 -9.51 6.44 2.19
CA ASP A 64 -8.18 6.85 2.66
C ASP A 64 -8.18 8.23 3.31
N ARG A 65 -8.94 9.19 2.75
CA ARG A 65 -9.12 10.49 3.39
C ARG A 65 -9.75 10.37 4.78
N ILE A 66 -10.70 9.45 4.96
CA ILE A 66 -11.30 9.20 6.28
C ILE A 66 -10.26 8.62 7.24
N LEU A 67 -9.47 7.63 6.80
CA LEU A 67 -8.45 6.98 7.62
C LEU A 67 -7.30 7.93 8.04
N LEU A 68 -7.06 9.00 7.28
CA LEU A 68 -6.12 10.07 7.62
C LEU A 68 -6.66 11.05 8.69
N THR A 69 -7.95 10.98 9.01
CA THR A 69 -8.58 11.90 9.97
C THR A 69 -8.26 11.49 11.40
N LYS A 70 -7.64 12.39 12.17
CA LYS A 70 -7.18 12.13 13.55
C LYS A 70 -8.29 11.74 14.54
N ASN A 71 -9.53 12.12 14.27
CA ASN A 71 -10.68 11.92 15.17
C ASN A 71 -11.56 10.72 14.80
N LEU A 72 -11.05 9.76 14.02
CA LEU A 72 -11.80 8.58 13.63
C LEU A 72 -11.93 7.59 14.81
N SER A 73 -13.02 7.71 15.57
CA SER A 73 -13.30 6.85 16.74
C SER A 73 -13.56 5.39 16.36
N LYS A 74 -14.18 5.13 15.20
CA LYS A 74 -14.58 3.78 14.75
C LYS A 74 -14.07 3.50 13.34
N PRO A 75 -12.85 2.96 13.18
CA PRO A 75 -12.27 2.72 11.86
C PRO A 75 -12.82 1.46 11.16
N ALA A 76 -13.39 0.51 11.90
CA ALA A 76 -13.80 -0.79 11.35
C ALA A 76 -14.72 -0.70 10.10
N PRO A 77 -15.79 0.13 10.07
CA PRO A 77 -16.64 0.23 8.87
C PRO A 77 -15.91 0.74 7.63
N VAL A 78 -14.97 1.68 7.83
CA VAL A 78 -14.21 2.29 6.73
C VAL A 78 -13.16 1.31 6.21
N LEU A 79 -12.47 0.59 7.10
CA LEU A 79 -11.53 -0.48 6.74
C LEU A 79 -12.25 -1.60 5.97
N TYR A 80 -13.46 -1.96 6.40
CA TYR A 80 -14.30 -2.93 5.72
C TYR A 80 -14.70 -2.45 4.31
N ASN A 81 -15.23 -1.25 4.18
CA ASN A 81 -15.65 -0.69 2.89
C ASN A 81 -14.47 -0.56 1.91
N LYS A 82 -13.30 -0.13 2.41
CA LYS A 82 -12.07 -0.10 1.62
C LYS A 82 -11.65 -1.50 1.15
N SER A 83 -11.74 -2.50 2.04
CA SER A 83 -11.42 -3.89 1.69
C SER A 83 -12.33 -4.44 0.58
N LEU A 84 -13.61 -4.05 0.57
CA LEU A 84 -14.56 -4.42 -0.47
C LEU A 84 -14.16 -3.82 -1.82
N ALA A 85 -13.84 -2.52 -1.85
CA ALA A 85 -13.37 -1.85 -3.06
C ALA A 85 -12.10 -2.53 -3.62
N LEU A 86 -11.11 -2.81 -2.76
CA LEU A 86 -9.89 -3.51 -3.16
C LEU A 86 -10.15 -4.93 -3.66
N ARG A 87 -11.11 -5.64 -3.05
CA ARG A 87 -11.52 -6.98 -3.51
C ARG A 87 -12.13 -6.90 -4.90
N SER A 88 -12.98 -5.91 -5.16
CA SER A 88 -13.60 -5.69 -6.48
C SER A 88 -12.58 -5.32 -7.56
N MET A 89 -11.46 -4.69 -7.18
CA MET A 89 -10.31 -4.45 -8.05
C MET A 89 -9.40 -5.68 -8.27
N GLY A 90 -9.73 -6.85 -7.71
CA GLY A 90 -8.88 -8.05 -7.76
C GLY A 90 -7.65 -8.02 -6.85
N LYS A 91 -7.48 -6.98 -6.03
CA LYS A 91 -6.35 -6.83 -5.08
C LYS A 91 -6.61 -7.66 -3.81
N HIS A 92 -6.66 -8.99 -3.95
CA HIS A 92 -7.10 -9.93 -2.91
C HIS A 92 -6.23 -9.95 -1.65
N GLU A 93 -4.90 -9.90 -1.80
CA GLU A 93 -3.98 -9.85 -0.63
C GLU A 93 -4.16 -8.56 0.18
N ALA A 94 -4.34 -7.43 -0.52
CA ALA A 94 -4.56 -6.14 0.10
C ALA A 94 -5.90 -6.09 0.84
N ALA A 95 -6.98 -6.54 0.18
CA ALA A 95 -8.29 -6.68 0.78
C ALA A 95 -8.24 -7.53 2.06
N LEU A 96 -7.50 -8.65 2.05
CA LEU A 96 -7.35 -9.52 3.22
C LEU A 96 -6.66 -8.81 4.40
N ASN A 97 -5.67 -7.94 4.14
CA ASN A 97 -5.01 -7.17 5.19
C ASN A 97 -5.98 -6.18 5.87
N PHE A 98 -6.81 -5.49 5.09
CA PHE A 98 -7.82 -4.59 5.63
C PHE A 98 -8.95 -5.32 6.35
N ILE A 99 -9.36 -6.50 5.88
CA ILE A 99 -10.31 -7.35 6.61
C ILE A 99 -9.73 -7.78 7.96
N LYS A 100 -8.45 -8.17 8.01
CA LYS A 100 -7.78 -8.49 9.28
C LYS A 100 -7.74 -7.27 10.20
N ALA A 101 -7.46 -6.07 9.67
CA ALA A 101 -7.48 -4.84 10.45
C ALA A 101 -8.90 -4.51 10.95
N THR A 102 -9.92 -4.71 10.12
CA THR A 102 -11.34 -4.58 10.51
C THR A 102 -11.63 -5.45 11.73
N LEU A 103 -11.29 -6.75 11.66
CA LEU A 103 -11.52 -7.72 12.73
C LEU A 103 -10.70 -7.46 14.00
N LYS A 104 -9.62 -6.66 13.94
CA LYS A 104 -8.92 -6.22 15.16
C LYS A 104 -9.71 -5.16 15.92
N HIS A 105 -10.46 -4.32 15.21
CA HIS A 105 -11.27 -3.27 15.81
C HIS A 105 -12.70 -3.72 16.11
N ASP A 106 -13.22 -4.66 15.33
CA ASP A 106 -14.54 -5.26 15.48
C ASP A 106 -14.45 -6.78 15.24
N PRO A 107 -14.07 -7.56 16.27
CA PRO A 107 -13.91 -9.01 16.16
C PRO A 107 -15.18 -9.74 15.78
N GLU A 108 -16.36 -9.18 16.11
CA GLU A 108 -17.67 -9.79 15.86
C GLU A 108 -18.28 -9.42 14.50
N HIS A 109 -17.51 -8.78 13.63
CA HIS A 109 -17.98 -8.43 12.30
C HIS A 109 -18.13 -9.66 11.38
N GLU A 110 -19.29 -10.31 11.41
CA GLU A 110 -19.59 -11.55 10.68
C GLU A 110 -19.28 -11.47 9.18
N LYS A 111 -19.71 -10.40 8.50
CA LYS A 111 -19.43 -10.24 7.06
C LYS A 111 -17.93 -10.14 6.76
N ALA A 112 -17.12 -9.61 7.69
CA ALA A 112 -15.68 -9.51 7.51
C ALA A 112 -15.01 -10.89 7.72
N LYS A 113 -15.50 -11.69 8.69
CA LYS A 113 -15.08 -13.09 8.86
C LYS A 113 -15.35 -13.91 7.58
N ALA A 114 -16.55 -13.82 7.01
CA ALA A 114 -16.90 -14.53 5.78
C ALA A 114 -15.99 -14.16 4.59
N ILE A 115 -15.70 -12.86 4.40
CA ILE A 115 -14.82 -12.39 3.31
C ILE A 115 -13.38 -12.83 3.54
N ARG A 116 -12.89 -12.80 4.79
CA ARG A 116 -11.56 -13.31 5.14
C ARG A 116 -11.40 -14.76 4.68
N ASP A 117 -12.37 -15.60 5.00
CA ASP A 117 -12.30 -17.03 4.73
C ASP A 117 -12.37 -17.31 3.22
N GLN A 118 -13.21 -16.56 2.48
CA GLN A 118 -13.25 -16.61 1.03
C GLN A 118 -11.91 -16.23 0.38
N LEU A 119 -11.30 -15.13 0.83
CA LEU A 119 -10.01 -14.64 0.30
C LEU A 119 -8.85 -15.58 0.66
N GLN A 120 -8.87 -16.20 1.83
CA GLN A 120 -7.86 -17.17 2.23
C GLN A 120 -7.93 -18.48 1.42
N LYS A 121 -9.14 -18.97 1.12
CA LYS A 121 -9.31 -20.13 0.24
C LYS A 121 -8.74 -19.88 -1.15
N ARG A 122 -9.01 -18.70 -1.73
CA ARG A 122 -8.42 -18.27 -3.02
C ARG A 122 -6.89 -18.19 -2.97
N GLY A 123 -6.33 -17.53 -1.95
CA GLY A 123 -4.88 -17.40 -1.81
C GLY A 123 -4.14 -18.72 -1.54
N ARG A 124 -4.82 -19.79 -1.09
CA ARG A 124 -4.22 -21.14 -0.99
C ARG A 124 -4.15 -21.83 -2.35
N ALA A 125 -5.12 -21.61 -3.24
CA ALA A 125 -5.09 -22.11 -4.61
C ALA A 125 -3.95 -21.47 -5.43
N ASP A 126 -3.74 -20.16 -5.28
CA ASP A 126 -2.66 -19.43 -5.96
C ASP A 126 -1.24 -19.76 -5.43
N LYS A 127 -1.14 -20.26 -4.18
CA LYS A 127 0.13 -20.69 -3.59
C LYS A 127 0.59 -22.07 -4.04
N GLY A 128 -0.25 -22.86 -4.70
CA GLY A 128 0.13 -24.15 -5.29
C GLY A 128 1.16 -24.03 -6.41
N THR A 129 1.42 -22.83 -6.93
CA THR A 129 2.35 -22.56 -8.04
C THR A 129 3.53 -21.65 -7.66
N ALA A 130 3.63 -21.20 -6.41
CA ALA A 130 4.70 -20.29 -5.97
C ALA A 130 5.91 -21.06 -5.43
N ALA A 131 6.96 -21.11 -6.25
CA ALA A 131 8.27 -21.72 -6.00
C ALA A 131 8.84 -21.49 -4.59
N LYS A 132 9.40 -22.56 -4.03
CA LYS A 132 10.22 -22.60 -2.80
C LYS A 132 11.27 -21.49 -2.83
N LYS A 133 11.26 -20.60 -1.83
CA LYS A 133 12.38 -19.69 -1.55
C LYS A 133 13.55 -20.52 -1.04
N SER A 134 14.64 -20.59 -1.80
CA SER A 134 15.93 -21.08 -1.32
C SER A 134 16.59 -19.97 -0.49
N GLU A 135 16.76 -20.23 0.80
CA GLU A 135 17.58 -19.41 1.67
C GLU A 135 19.04 -19.86 1.56
N ILE A 136 19.91 -18.99 1.01
CA ILE A 136 21.37 -19.17 1.07
C ILE A 136 21.88 -18.26 2.19
N ALA A 137 22.43 -18.87 3.24
CA ALA A 137 23.01 -18.15 4.38
C ALA A 137 24.26 -17.34 3.96
N PRO A 138 24.42 -16.08 4.42
CA PRO A 138 25.58 -15.28 4.06
C PRO A 138 26.77 -15.55 4.99
N GLY A 139 27.86 -16.12 4.45
CA GLY A 139 29.19 -16.06 5.06
C GLY A 139 29.82 -14.66 4.92
N LYS A 140 30.61 -14.23 5.91
CA LYS A 140 31.39 -12.97 5.85
C LYS A 140 32.47 -13.10 4.78
N LEU A 141 32.41 -12.27 3.74
CA LEU A 141 33.46 -12.17 2.72
C LEU A 141 34.58 -11.24 3.19
N ALA A 142 35.84 -11.60 2.87
CA ALA A 142 37.05 -10.88 3.26
C ALA A 142 37.34 -9.67 2.34
N VAL A 143 38.19 -8.75 2.83
CA VAL A 143 38.39 -7.36 2.34
C VAL A 143 38.85 -7.23 0.88
N ASN A 144 39.38 -8.28 0.24
CA ASN A 144 39.92 -8.22 -1.13
C ASN A 144 39.25 -9.20 -2.12
N GLN A 145 38.07 -9.74 -1.80
CA GLN A 145 37.35 -10.65 -2.71
C GLN A 145 36.30 -9.90 -3.55
N VAL A 146 36.18 -10.33 -4.82
CA VAL A 146 35.14 -9.84 -5.74
C VAL A 146 33.79 -10.40 -5.29
N TYR A 147 32.83 -9.51 -5.01
CA TYR A 147 31.48 -9.91 -4.64
C TYR A 147 30.68 -10.32 -5.88
N THR A 148 30.31 -11.60 -5.95
CA THR A 148 29.57 -12.21 -7.07
C THR A 148 28.19 -12.74 -6.67
N GLN A 149 27.83 -12.64 -5.39
CA GLN A 149 26.58 -13.22 -4.88
C GLN A 149 25.35 -12.38 -5.23
N TRP A 150 24.22 -13.05 -5.48
CA TRP A 150 22.91 -12.42 -5.67
C TRP A 150 22.13 -12.41 -4.35
N GLN A 151 22.33 -11.38 -3.52
CA GLN A 151 21.67 -11.20 -2.22
C GLN A 151 20.94 -9.85 -2.16
N PRO A 152 19.80 -9.72 -2.84
CA PRO A 152 19.06 -8.48 -2.87
C PRO A 152 18.51 -8.11 -1.48
N PRO A 153 18.44 -6.81 -1.14
CA PRO A 153 17.74 -6.39 0.06
C PRO A 153 16.25 -6.74 -0.04
N ALA A 154 15.59 -6.80 1.12
CA ALA A 154 14.16 -7.04 1.15
C ALA A 154 13.41 -6.01 0.30
N VAL A 155 12.35 -6.45 -0.39
CA VAL A 155 11.51 -5.58 -1.24
C VAL A 155 10.97 -4.38 -0.45
N SER A 156 10.65 -4.56 0.83
CA SER A 156 10.23 -3.46 1.72
C SER A 156 11.32 -2.40 1.93
N THR A 157 12.60 -2.79 1.96
CA THR A 157 13.75 -1.87 2.02
C THR A 157 13.94 -1.14 0.70
N LEU A 158 13.69 -1.79 -0.44
CA LEU A 158 13.72 -1.09 -1.73
C LEU A 158 12.55 -0.12 -1.88
N LEU A 159 11.38 -0.48 -1.34
CA LEU A 159 10.21 0.39 -1.30
C LEU A 159 10.48 1.65 -0.48
N THR A 160 11.15 1.58 0.68
CA THR A 160 11.43 2.78 1.50
C THR A 160 12.27 3.78 0.74
N HIS A 161 13.26 3.29 -0.02
CA HIS A 161 14.07 4.12 -0.92
C HIS A 161 13.27 4.67 -2.10
N SER A 162 12.46 3.84 -2.78
CA SER A 162 11.63 4.25 -3.92
C SER A 162 10.56 5.28 -3.55
N MET A 163 9.94 5.12 -2.39
CA MET A 163 8.87 5.98 -1.91
C MET A 163 9.38 7.16 -1.07
N LYS A 164 10.67 7.17 -0.70
CA LYS A 164 11.26 8.12 0.27
C LYS A 164 10.46 8.20 1.57
N ARG A 165 10.03 7.05 2.08
CA ARG A 165 9.25 6.91 3.32
C ARG A 165 10.00 6.03 4.31
N SER A 166 9.75 6.22 5.60
CA SER A 166 10.30 5.37 6.67
C SER A 166 9.74 3.94 6.60
N GLN A 167 10.44 3.01 7.24
CA GLN A 167 10.00 1.60 7.32
C GLN A 167 8.63 1.47 8.03
N GLN A 168 8.35 2.34 9.01
CA GLN A 168 7.07 2.37 9.73
C GLN A 168 5.93 2.84 8.82
N GLU A 169 6.16 3.90 8.04
CA GLU A 169 5.19 4.39 7.07
C GLU A 169 4.92 3.35 5.98
N ILE A 170 5.95 2.68 5.47
CA ILE A 170 5.76 1.60 4.48
C ILE A 170 5.00 0.42 5.07
N LYS A 171 5.25 0.07 6.34
CA LYS A 171 4.49 -0.97 7.02
C LYS A 171 3.01 -0.58 7.18
N TYR A 172 2.72 0.69 7.47
CA TYR A 172 1.36 1.22 7.54
C TYR A 172 0.70 1.22 6.16
N LEU A 173 1.42 1.65 5.13
CA LEU A 173 0.94 1.75 3.74
C LEU A 173 0.84 0.40 3.04
N LYS A 174 1.34 -0.68 3.65
CA LYS A 174 1.33 -2.01 3.04
C LYS A 174 -0.10 -2.48 2.78
N GLY A 175 -0.50 -2.53 1.52
CA GLY A 175 -1.84 -2.85 1.02
C GLY A 175 -2.64 -1.65 0.51
N PHE A 176 -2.14 -0.41 0.58
CA PHE A 176 -2.91 0.80 0.25
C PHE A 176 -2.97 1.16 -1.26
N GLY A 177 -2.34 0.39 -2.15
CA GLY A 177 -2.51 0.47 -3.61
C GLY A 177 -1.27 0.96 -4.35
N GLU A 178 -0.76 2.15 -4.02
CA GLU A 178 0.47 2.71 -4.62
C GLU A 178 1.71 1.88 -4.28
N ASP A 179 1.76 1.35 -3.07
CA ASP A 179 2.78 0.46 -2.59
C ASP A 179 2.79 -0.86 -3.36
N LEU A 180 1.63 -1.41 -3.72
CA LEU A 180 1.51 -2.67 -4.47
C LEU A 180 2.03 -2.55 -5.91
N ILE A 181 1.77 -1.44 -6.59
CA ILE A 181 2.26 -1.19 -7.95
C ILE A 181 3.80 -1.10 -7.92
N LYS A 182 4.34 -0.32 -6.99
CA LYS A 182 5.80 -0.19 -6.81
C LYS A 182 6.43 -1.49 -6.32
N GLU A 183 5.76 -2.25 -5.47
CA GLU A 183 6.19 -3.55 -4.99
C GLU A 183 6.29 -4.56 -6.14
N LYS A 184 5.27 -4.62 -7.00
CA LYS A 184 5.26 -5.47 -8.20
C LYS A 184 6.38 -5.07 -9.15
N ALA A 185 6.57 -3.77 -9.40
CA ALA A 185 7.65 -3.27 -10.25
C ALA A 185 9.03 -3.63 -9.69
N ILE A 186 9.25 -3.52 -8.38
CA ILE A 186 10.50 -3.92 -7.73
C ILE A 186 10.73 -5.44 -7.86
N ARG A 187 9.70 -6.26 -7.66
CA ARG A 187 9.80 -7.73 -7.82
C ARG A 187 10.14 -8.12 -9.26
N ASP A 188 9.52 -7.48 -10.24
CA ASP A 188 9.81 -7.72 -11.67
C ASP A 188 11.23 -7.29 -12.05
N LYS A 189 11.73 -6.18 -11.50
CA LYS A 189 13.15 -5.77 -11.67
C LYS A 189 14.13 -6.75 -11.05
N LEU A 190 13.80 -7.30 -9.88
CA LEU A 190 14.60 -8.33 -9.23
C LEU A 190 14.61 -9.63 -10.06
N SER A 191 13.47 -10.07 -10.62
CA SER A 191 13.44 -11.29 -11.43
C SER A 191 14.21 -11.15 -12.74
N ARG A 192 14.17 -9.96 -13.35
CA ARG A 192 14.93 -9.65 -14.58
C ARG A 192 16.40 -9.30 -14.35
N HIS A 193 16.88 -9.42 -13.12
CA HIS A 193 18.26 -9.08 -12.74
C HIS A 193 18.69 -7.64 -13.09
N ILE A 194 17.73 -6.71 -13.10
CA ILE A 194 17.97 -5.28 -13.41
C ILE A 194 18.64 -4.56 -12.23
N TYR A 195 18.27 -4.93 -11.00
CA TYR A 195 18.92 -4.39 -9.82
C TYR A 195 20.25 -5.10 -9.55
N CYS A 196 21.35 -4.42 -9.87
CA CYS A 196 22.70 -4.90 -9.65
C CYS A 196 23.56 -3.82 -9.01
N CYS A 197 24.64 -4.21 -8.34
CA CYS A 197 25.55 -3.31 -7.67
C CYS A 197 26.15 -2.27 -8.61
N GLY A 198 26.34 -2.58 -9.90
CA GLY A 198 26.78 -1.62 -10.92
C GLY A 198 25.85 -0.41 -11.07
N THR A 199 24.55 -0.58 -10.82
CA THR A 199 23.53 0.51 -10.85
C THR A 199 23.22 1.09 -9.46
N CYS A 200 24.08 0.81 -8.47
CA CYS A 200 23.93 1.28 -7.09
C CYS A 200 24.48 2.71 -6.91
N GLN A 201 23.83 3.52 -6.07
CA GLN A 201 24.29 4.87 -5.75
C GLN A 201 25.66 4.92 -5.03
N PHE A 202 26.15 3.80 -4.50
CA PHE A 202 27.42 3.72 -3.76
C PHE A 202 28.58 3.18 -4.61
N MET A 203 28.34 2.90 -5.89
CA MET A 203 29.33 2.32 -6.79
C MET A 203 30.15 3.42 -7.47
N GLN A 204 31.48 3.31 -7.43
CA GLN A 204 32.38 4.24 -8.11
C GLN A 204 33.63 3.49 -8.62
N ARG A 205 33.89 3.55 -9.94
CA ARG A 205 35.05 2.87 -10.59
C ARG A 205 35.17 1.39 -10.19
N ASN A 206 34.06 0.64 -10.23
CA ASN A 206 33.98 -0.79 -9.88
C ASN A 206 34.26 -1.15 -8.41
N VAL A 207 34.28 -0.13 -7.53
CA VAL A 207 34.48 -0.31 -6.09
C VAL A 207 33.30 0.24 -5.31
N CYS A 208 32.84 -0.52 -4.31
CA CYS A 208 31.78 -0.08 -3.42
C CYS A 208 32.30 0.88 -2.34
N LYS A 209 31.59 2.00 -2.11
CA LYS A 209 31.90 2.99 -1.07
C LYS A 209 30.98 2.94 0.16
N HIS A 210 30.05 2.00 0.22
CA HIS A 210 29.16 1.87 1.37
C HIS A 210 29.94 1.44 2.62
N GLN A 211 29.64 2.03 3.79
CA GLN A 211 30.43 1.83 5.03
C GLN A 211 30.70 0.36 5.39
N LYS A 212 29.74 -0.54 5.13
CA LYS A 212 29.84 -1.98 5.45
C LYS A 212 30.53 -2.84 4.38
N THR A 213 30.74 -2.30 3.19
CA THR A 213 31.29 -3.03 2.01
C THR A 213 32.33 -2.17 1.29
N LYS A 214 32.98 -1.26 2.03
CA LYS A 214 33.92 -0.27 1.48
C LYS A 214 35.15 -0.99 0.93
N GLY A 215 35.55 -0.65 -0.29
CA GLY A 215 36.74 -1.23 -0.92
C GLY A 215 36.51 -2.56 -1.63
N MET A 216 35.33 -3.15 -1.52
CA MET A 216 35.00 -4.38 -2.25
C MET A 216 34.82 -4.10 -3.74
N ALA A 217 35.51 -4.87 -4.58
CA ALA A 217 35.23 -4.96 -6.01
C ALA A 217 33.93 -5.76 -6.21
N VAL A 218 33.04 -5.29 -7.07
CA VAL A 218 31.74 -5.93 -7.30
C VAL A 218 31.49 -6.06 -8.79
N THR A 219 31.01 -7.22 -9.22
CA THR A 219 30.66 -7.43 -10.64
C THR A 219 29.33 -6.77 -10.98
N ASP A 220 29.13 -6.47 -12.27
CA ASP A 220 27.90 -5.85 -12.77
C ASP A 220 26.67 -6.75 -12.64
N ALA A 221 26.85 -8.04 -12.36
CA ALA A 221 25.77 -9.02 -12.18
C ALA A 221 25.43 -9.30 -10.70
N ALA A 222 26.20 -8.81 -9.73
CA ALA A 222 25.98 -9.09 -8.31
C ALA A 222 25.03 -8.06 -7.68
N ILE A 223 24.33 -8.42 -6.60
CA ILE A 223 23.55 -7.48 -5.78
C ILE A 223 23.75 -7.81 -4.30
N CYS A 224 24.01 -6.79 -3.47
CA CYS A 224 24.20 -6.97 -2.04
C CYS A 224 23.03 -6.44 -1.21
N ARG A 225 22.93 -6.90 0.04
CA ARG A 225 21.91 -6.45 1.02
C ARG A 225 21.90 -4.95 1.34
N HIS A 226 22.93 -4.22 0.90
CA HIS A 226 23.07 -2.77 1.09
C HIS A 226 22.84 -1.99 -0.20
N PHE A 227 22.40 -2.67 -1.27
CA PHE A 227 22.08 -2.06 -2.54
C PHE A 227 21.04 -0.96 -2.38
N ARG A 228 21.30 0.17 -3.06
CA ARG A 228 20.39 1.30 -3.16
C ARG A 228 20.36 1.79 -4.60
N PRO A 229 19.21 1.74 -5.28
CA PRO A 229 19.11 2.12 -6.68
C PRO A 229 19.41 3.61 -6.84
N VAL A 230 20.12 3.98 -7.91
CA VAL A 230 20.21 5.39 -8.35
C VAL A 230 18.79 5.86 -8.67
N LYS A 231 18.41 7.06 -8.20
CA LYS A 231 17.05 7.60 -8.40
C LYS A 231 16.65 7.50 -9.87
N GLY A 232 15.51 6.86 -10.15
CA GLY A 232 14.87 6.92 -11.48
C GLY A 232 15.18 5.78 -12.45
N ILE A 233 15.42 4.55 -11.97
CA ILE A 233 15.38 3.35 -12.83
C ILE A 233 14.24 2.46 -12.41
#